data_AF-A0A5J6GVB4-F1
#
_entry.id   AF-A0A5J6GVB4-F1
#
_cell.length_a   1.000
_cell.length_b   1.000
_cell.length_c   1.000
_cell.angle_alpha   90.00
_cell.angle_beta   90.00
_cell.angle_gamma   90.00
#
_symmetry.space_group_name_H-M   'P 1'
#
loop_
_entity.id
_entity.type
_entity.pdbx_description
1 polymer ?
#
loop_
_entity_poly.entity_id
_entity_poly.type
_entity_poly.pdbx_seq_one_letter_code
_entity_poly.pdbx_strand_id
1 'polypeptide(L)'
;MRESTGRTVSQVRSGINFLRKSAAKWGLPPVTWSRTTGWQLSEDPAVWIAFERILFNAEMRHITRAIDEVMTPHAKRAPGDDFVRLVLDQLGGIRASLEVIIRIER
;
A
#
# COMPACT_ATOMS: atom_id res chain seq x y z
N MET A 1 13.21 -11.32 -15.58
CA MET A 1 12.12 -10.36 -15.90
C MET A 1 12.39 -9.56 -17.17
N ARG A 2 13.60 -9.02 -17.38
CA ARG A 2 13.99 -8.39 -18.66
C ARG A 2 13.96 -9.41 -19.82
N GLU A 3 14.35 -10.65 -19.55
CA GLU A 3 14.40 -11.73 -20.54
C GLU A 3 13.03 -12.20 -21.06
N SER A 4 11.94 -12.04 -20.28
CA SER A 4 10.61 -12.50 -20.70
C SER A 4 9.77 -11.45 -21.43
N THR A 5 10.07 -10.16 -21.23
CA THR A 5 9.26 -9.05 -21.78
C THR A 5 10.07 -8.07 -22.63
N GLY A 6 11.41 -8.17 -22.63
CA GLY A 6 12.30 -7.17 -23.21
C GLY A 6 12.27 -5.82 -22.48
N ARG A 7 11.54 -5.68 -21.36
CA ARG A 7 11.36 -4.42 -20.64
C ARG A 7 12.17 -4.35 -19.35
N THR A 8 12.58 -3.14 -18.98
CA THR A 8 13.17 -2.89 -17.66
C THR A 8 12.09 -2.96 -16.58
N VAL A 9 12.50 -3.17 -15.33
CA VAL A 9 11.58 -3.20 -14.18
C VAL A 9 10.79 -1.89 -14.06
N SER A 10 11.44 -0.75 -14.32
CA SER A 10 10.78 0.57 -14.33
C SER A 10 9.68 0.65 -15.40
N GLN A 11 9.97 0.18 -16.61
CA GLN A 11 8.99 0.15 -17.70
C GLN A 11 7.80 -0.77 -17.37
N VAL A 12 8.03 -1.93 -16.78
CA VAL A 12 6.95 -2.83 -16.34
C VAL A 12 6.08 -2.16 -15.28
N ARG A 13 6.69 -1.51 -14.29
CA ARG A 13 5.96 -0.77 -13.23
C ARG A 13 5.12 0.37 -13.82
N SER A 14 5.67 1.14 -14.75
CA SER A 14 4.91 2.17 -15.48
C SER A 14 3.73 1.58 -16.24
N GLY A 15 3.92 0.44 -16.92
CA GLY A 15 2.84 -0.27 -17.61
C GLY A 15 1.71 -0.70 -16.66
N ILE A 16 2.05 -1.30 -15.52
CA ILE A 16 1.07 -1.70 -14.49
C ILE A 16 0.30 -0.47 -13.95
N ASN A 17 1.00 0.63 -13.69
CA ASN A 17 0.35 1.86 -13.22
C ASN A 17 -0.58 2.47 -14.26
N PHE A 18 -0.19 2.42 -15.55
CA PHE A 18 -1.07 2.80 -16.64
C PHE A 18 -2.33 1.92 -16.68
N LEU A 19 -2.18 0.60 -16.60
CA LEU A 19 -3.31 -0.33 -16.60
C LEU A 19 -4.28 -0.07 -15.44
N ARG A 20 -3.78 0.18 -14.23
CA ARG A 20 -4.62 0.52 -13.07
C ARG A 20 -5.44 1.79 -13.29
N LYS A 21 -4.81 2.85 -13.80
CA LYS A 21 -5.48 4.11 -14.09
C LYS A 21 -6.54 3.95 -15.17
N SER A 22 -6.21 3.20 -16.23
CA SER A 22 -7.16 2.88 -17.29
C SER A 22 -8.33 2.07 -16.73
N ALA A 23 -8.07 0.99 -16.00
CA ALA A 23 -9.14 0.15 -15.44
C ALA A 23 -10.13 0.96 -14.60
N ALA A 24 -9.63 1.82 -13.70
CA ALA A 24 -10.46 2.72 -12.91
C ALA A 24 -11.26 3.70 -13.79
N LYS A 25 -10.63 4.29 -14.82
CA LYS A 25 -11.30 5.22 -15.74
C LYS A 25 -12.45 4.57 -16.52
N TRP A 26 -12.27 3.33 -16.93
CA TRP A 26 -13.21 2.62 -17.80
C TRP A 26 -14.20 1.73 -17.03
N GLY A 27 -14.19 1.77 -15.68
CA GLY A 27 -15.05 0.92 -14.85
C GLY A 27 -14.74 -0.58 -14.98
N LEU A 28 -13.52 -0.93 -15.38
CA LEU A 28 -13.07 -2.31 -15.46
C LEU A 28 -12.67 -2.83 -14.07
N PRO A 29 -12.61 -4.16 -13.90
CA PRO A 29 -12.09 -4.75 -12.67
C PRO A 29 -10.71 -4.20 -12.28
N PRO A 30 -10.39 -4.12 -10.98
CA PRO A 30 -9.09 -3.66 -10.52
C PRO A 30 -7.96 -4.59 -10.98
N VAL A 31 -6.82 -3.99 -11.34
CA VAL A 31 -5.58 -4.73 -11.62
C VAL A 31 -4.98 -5.20 -10.29
N THR A 32 -5.23 -6.45 -9.93
CA THR A 32 -4.78 -7.09 -8.69
C THR A 32 -3.58 -8.01 -8.94
N TRP A 33 -2.86 -8.35 -7.88
CA TRP A 33 -1.74 -9.27 -7.94
C TRP A 33 -1.83 -10.32 -6.83
N SER A 34 -1.57 -11.58 -7.18
CA SER A 34 -1.33 -12.64 -6.22
C SER A 34 -0.02 -13.38 -6.54
N ARG A 35 0.54 -14.08 -5.54
CA ARG A 35 1.70 -14.94 -5.76
C ARG A 35 1.40 -16.14 -6.66
N THR A 36 0.18 -16.66 -6.60
CA THR A 36 -0.23 -17.89 -7.28
C THR A 36 -0.55 -17.63 -8.75
N THR A 37 -1.29 -16.56 -9.04
CA THR A 37 -1.83 -16.26 -10.38
C THR A 37 -1.12 -15.10 -11.08
N GLY A 38 -0.29 -14.35 -10.36
CA GLY A 38 0.34 -13.15 -10.90
C GLY A 38 -0.64 -11.98 -11.01
N TRP A 39 -0.44 -11.14 -12.03
CA TRP A 39 -1.30 -9.97 -12.29
C TRP A 39 -2.59 -10.39 -12.99
N GLN A 40 -3.74 -9.88 -12.54
CA GLN A 40 -5.04 -10.25 -13.10
C GLN A 40 -6.06 -9.09 -13.05
N LEU A 41 -7.05 -9.18 -13.93
CA LEU A 41 -8.26 -8.35 -14.02
C LEU A 41 -9.48 -9.26 -13.76
N SER A 42 -9.53 -9.89 -12.59
CA SER A 42 -10.62 -10.81 -12.23
C SER A 42 -11.91 -10.03 -11.95
N GLU A 43 -13.07 -10.56 -12.36
CA GLU A 43 -14.39 -10.02 -11.95
C GLU A 43 -14.85 -10.55 -10.59
N ASP A 44 -14.15 -11.54 -10.01
CA ASP A 44 -14.50 -12.14 -8.74
C ASP A 44 -14.20 -11.18 -7.57
N PRO A 45 -15.23 -10.74 -6.79
CA PRO A 45 -15.04 -9.88 -5.63
C PRO A 45 -14.12 -10.48 -4.57
N ALA A 46 -14.03 -11.81 -4.44
CA ALA A 46 -13.15 -12.45 -3.48
C ALA A 46 -11.66 -12.18 -3.80
N VAL A 47 -11.32 -12.06 -5.08
CA VAL A 47 -9.97 -11.67 -5.53
C VAL A 47 -9.66 -10.23 -5.12
N TRP A 48 -10.65 -9.34 -5.19
CA TRP A 48 -10.47 -7.92 -4.83
C TRP A 48 -10.25 -7.78 -3.34
N ILE A 49 -11.12 -8.39 -2.53
CA ILE A 49 -11.00 -8.39 -1.06
C ILE A 49 -9.65 -8.97 -0.63
N ALA A 50 -9.20 -10.06 -1.23
CA ALA A 50 -7.88 -10.63 -0.93
C ALA A 50 -6.74 -9.65 -1.25
N PHE A 51 -6.84 -8.92 -2.35
CA PHE A 51 -5.84 -7.92 -2.72
C PHE A 51 -5.88 -6.67 -1.82
N GLU A 52 -7.06 -6.18 -1.47
CA GLU A 52 -7.28 -5.08 -0.54
C GLU A 52 -6.68 -5.38 0.84
N ARG A 53 -6.86 -6.62 1.32
CA ARG A 53 -6.22 -7.10 2.54
C ARG A 53 -4.71 -7.02 2.47
N ILE A 54 -4.10 -7.43 1.36
CA ILE A 54 -2.65 -7.34 1.17
C ILE A 54 -2.22 -5.87 1.20
N LEU A 55 -3.00 -4.98 0.59
CA LEU A 55 -2.75 -3.54 0.56
C LEU A 55 -2.79 -2.94 1.97
N PHE A 56 -3.86 -3.16 2.74
CA PHE A 56 -3.98 -2.61 4.10
C PHE A 56 -2.87 -3.13 5.03
N ASN A 57 -2.53 -4.41 4.92
CA ASN A 57 -1.41 -4.97 5.68
C ASN A 57 -0.06 -4.36 5.27
N ALA A 58 0.14 -4.02 3.99
CA ALA A 58 1.34 -3.33 3.54
C ALA A 58 1.41 -1.91 4.09
N GLU A 59 0.29 -1.18 4.03
CA GLU A 59 0.23 0.19 4.51
C GLU A 59 0.41 0.29 6.02
N MET A 60 -0.19 -0.64 6.77
CA MET A 60 0.06 -0.80 8.20
C MET A 60 1.56 -0.93 8.51
N ARG A 61 2.26 -1.80 7.77
CA ARG A 61 3.70 -1.99 7.96
C ARG A 61 4.49 -0.73 7.60
N HIS A 62 4.14 -0.04 6.52
CA HIS A 62 4.82 1.19 6.13
C HIS A 62 4.66 2.30 7.17
N ILE A 63 3.44 2.49 7.69
CA ILE A 63 3.16 3.52 8.70
C ILE A 63 3.85 3.18 10.01
N THR A 64 3.79 1.92 10.47
CA THR A 64 4.50 1.49 11.67
C THR A 64 6.01 1.73 11.55
N ARG A 65 6.62 1.38 10.40
CA ARG A 65 8.05 1.69 10.17
C ARG A 65 8.32 3.19 10.13
N ALA A 66 7.47 3.98 9.49
CA ALA A 66 7.64 5.42 9.46
C ALA A 66 7.61 6.02 10.88
N ILE A 67 6.69 5.57 11.73
CA ILE A 67 6.59 5.99 13.14
C ILE A 67 7.84 5.55 13.92
N ASP A 68 8.19 4.27 13.86
CA ASP A 68 9.18 3.67 14.75
C ASP A 68 10.62 3.97 14.32
N GLU A 69 10.89 3.94 13.01
CA GLU A 69 12.24 4.03 12.44
C GLU A 69 12.62 5.45 12.03
N VAL A 70 11.65 6.35 11.80
CA VAL A 70 11.93 7.72 11.31
C VAL A 70 11.44 8.78 12.29
N MET A 71 10.14 8.80 12.59
CA MET A 71 9.54 9.92 13.32
C MET A 71 9.84 9.89 14.82
N THR A 72 9.82 8.71 15.43
CA THR A 72 10.18 8.55 16.85
C THR A 72 11.63 8.95 17.13
N PRO A 73 12.64 8.50 16.36
CA PRO A 73 14.01 8.99 16.48
C PRO A 73 14.13 10.50 16.27
N HIS A 74 13.39 11.06 15.30
CA HIS A 74 13.37 12.51 15.08
C HIS A 74 12.84 13.25 16.31
N ALA A 75 11.67 12.88 16.85
CA ALA A 75 11.09 13.49 18.03
C ALA A 75 11.99 13.38 19.27
N LYS A 76 12.72 12.27 19.43
CA LYS A 76 13.72 12.12 20.51
C LYS A 76 14.87 13.11 20.38
N ARG A 77 15.30 13.42 19.16
CA ARG A 77 16.43 14.34 18.91
C ARG A 77 16.01 15.81 18.92
N ALA A 78 14.76 16.10 18.57
CA ALA A 78 14.18 17.44 18.59
C ALA A 78 12.83 17.45 19.35
N PRO A 79 12.83 17.34 20.70
CA PRO A 79 11.59 17.18 21.46
C PRO A 79 10.62 18.35 21.35
N GLY A 80 11.10 19.54 21.00
CA GLY A 80 10.30 20.76 20.82
C GLY A 80 9.89 21.06 19.38
N ASP A 81 10.16 20.16 18.43
CA ASP A 81 9.70 20.34 17.05
C ASP A 81 8.22 19.95 16.94
N ASP A 82 7.36 20.95 16.68
CA ASP A 82 5.92 20.75 16.56
C ASP A 82 5.53 20.00 15.28
N PHE A 83 6.36 20.03 14.23
CA PHE A 83 6.09 19.28 13.00
C PHE A 83 6.11 17.77 13.26
N VAL A 84 7.16 17.25 13.91
CA VAL A 84 7.27 15.80 14.16
C VAL A 84 6.22 15.32 15.16
N ARG A 85 5.83 16.15 16.14
CA ARG A 85 4.72 15.84 17.05
C ARG A 85 3.40 15.70 16.28
N LEU A 86 3.06 16.68 15.45
CA LEU A 86 1.85 16.63 14.64
C LEU A 86 1.84 15.42 13.71
N VAL A 87 2.96 15.13 13.05
CA VAL A 87 3.08 13.95 12.18
C VAL A 87 2.88 12.65 12.96
N LEU A 88 3.48 12.52 14.15
CA LEU A 88 3.29 11.34 15.01
C LEU A 88 1.83 11.17 15.43
N ASP A 89 1.14 12.25 15.79
CA ASP A 89 -0.28 12.20 16.16
C ASP A 89 -1.15 11.74 14.99
N GLN A 90 -0.94 12.31 13.80
CA GLN A 90 -1.70 11.95 12.60
C GLN A 90 -1.42 10.50 12.17
N LEU A 91 -0.14 10.09 12.11
CA LEU A 91 0.22 8.72 11.74
C LEU A 91 -0.25 7.70 12.79
N GLY A 92 -0.24 8.07 14.07
CA GLY A 92 -0.81 7.26 15.15
C GLY A 92 -2.30 7.02 14.98
N GLY A 93 -3.06 8.07 14.60
CA GLY A 93 -4.47 7.96 14.24
C GLY A 93 -4.72 7.03 13.05
N ILE A 94 -3.96 7.20 11.96
CA ILE A 94 -4.08 6.33 10.77
C ILE A 94 -3.74 4.88 11.12
N ARG A 95 -2.68 4.64 11.91
CA ARG A 95 -2.33 3.30 12.40
C ARG A 95 -3.50 2.68 13.15
N ALA A 96 -4.11 3.40 14.09
CA ALA A 96 -5.25 2.90 14.85
C ALA A 96 -6.44 2.55 13.94
N SER A 97 -6.76 3.39 12.94
CA SER A 97 -7.83 3.11 11.98
C SER A 97 -7.56 1.85 11.15
N LEU A 98 -6.33 1.67 10.65
CA LEU A 98 -5.95 0.47 9.90
C LEU A 98 -5.98 -0.78 10.77
N GLU A 99 -5.65 -0.69 12.07
CA GLU A 99 -5.75 -1.83 12.99
C GLU A 99 -7.19 -2.31 13.13
N VAL A 100 -8.15 -1.39 13.21
CA VAL A 100 -9.58 -1.72 13.28
C VAL A 100 -10.03 -2.44 12.01
N ILE A 101 -9.69 -1.91 10.83
CA ILE A 101 -10.05 -2.52 9.53
C ILE A 101 -9.48 -3.95 9.44
N ILE A 102 -8.20 -4.12 9.75
CA ILE A 102 -7.53 -5.43 9.67
C ILE A 102 -8.13 -6.44 10.66
N ARG A 103 -8.65 -6.00 11.82
CA ARG A 103 -9.27 -6.88 12.83
C ARG A 103 -10.70 -7.27 12.48
N ILE A 104 -11.51 -6.35 11.97
CA ILE A 104 -12.91 -6.62 11.59
C ILE A 104 -13.02 -7.68 10.49
N GLU A 105 -11.98 -7.83 9.68
CA GLU A 105 -11.96 -8.76 8.55
C GLU A 105 -11.37 -10.14 8.85
N ARG A 106 -11.00 -10.43 10.11
CA ARG A 106 -10.57 -11.77 10.59
C ARG A 106 -11.74 -12.57 11.13
#